data_AF-A0A6V7HBC2-F1
#
_entry.id   AF-A0A6V7HBC2-F1
#
_cell.length_a   1.000
_cell.length_b   1.000
_cell.length_c   1.000
_cell.angle_alpha   90.00
_cell.angle_beta   90.00
_cell.angle_gamma   90.00
#
_symmetry.space_group_name_H-M   'P 1'
#
loop_
_entity.id
_entity.type
_entity.pdbx_description
1 polymer ?
#
loop_
_entity_poly.entity_id
_entity_poly.type
_entity_poly.pdbx_seq_one_letter_code
_entity_poly.pdbx_strand_id
1 'polypeptide(L)'
;MSEKCTKIGEPQVQRVENDDIFEEKIGRKKSTAQRRWRILAKALIGPQEPISMGAEDEISVRRFTSFNLLRVDRVESNTADPDAASWYEYSTVLENSKLFTVEIRRLKKNFTANELIGFNNTGNICVWPSEECLAYYLLKNRQLCRNRRVLELGGGMSCLAGMMVAKYCDPKEIALTDGNVTSVSNVRRIIARNGMTDLVDCGVVQWAKAARAIRAVRMFVHPHPNGLRIKNWTSGAKDVAKFTGKLYDVILCADCLFFDEARSDLVETIYGWLANDGLALVMAPRRGSTFEQFSEAAVKRGFVARRIDRYDGTIWSRHLELLEHSQEYCPDLHYPILLELTKQKKTSPG
;
A
#
# COMPACT_ATOMS: atom_id res chain seq x y z
N MET A 1 -34.88 59.69 57.90
CA MET A 1 -33.53 59.78 58.53
C MET A 1 -32.70 58.66 57.93
N SER A 2 -32.00 58.95 56.83
CA SER A 2 -30.53 58.95 56.74
C SER A 2 -29.91 57.55 56.71
N GLU A 3 -29.79 56.97 55.51
CA GLU A 3 -28.75 55.97 55.25
C GLU A 3 -27.73 56.55 54.26
N LYS A 4 -26.48 56.54 54.71
CA LYS A 4 -25.33 57.17 54.06
C LYS A 4 -24.79 56.29 52.94
N CYS A 5 -24.67 56.91 51.77
CA CYS A 5 -23.86 56.48 50.65
C CYS A 5 -22.39 56.29 51.09
N THR A 6 -21.81 55.11 50.85
CA THR A 6 -20.36 54.89 50.92
C THR A 6 -19.84 54.41 49.58
N LYS A 7 -18.77 55.08 49.12
CA LYS A 7 -18.18 54.99 47.79
C LYS A 7 -17.38 53.70 47.61
N ILE A 8 -17.39 53.25 46.36
CA ILE A 8 -16.62 52.15 45.76
C ILE A 8 -15.12 52.45 45.88
N GLY A 9 -14.34 51.48 46.37
CA GLY A 9 -12.88 51.44 46.24
C GLY A 9 -12.50 50.35 45.23
N GLU A 10 -11.71 50.72 44.22
CA GLU A 10 -11.16 49.81 43.21
C GLU A 10 -10.19 48.78 43.83
N PRO A 11 -10.23 47.50 43.43
CA PRO A 11 -9.14 46.59 43.74
C PRO A 11 -7.94 46.85 42.82
N GLN A 12 -6.79 47.12 43.43
CA GLN A 12 -5.50 47.23 42.76
C GLN A 12 -5.14 45.90 42.06
N VAL A 13 -4.81 45.99 40.79
CA VAL A 13 -4.29 44.90 39.97
C VAL A 13 -2.85 44.59 40.42
N GLN A 14 -2.65 43.50 41.15
CA GLN A 14 -1.33 42.85 41.19
C GLN A 14 -1.17 42.02 39.90
N ARG A 15 -0.41 42.59 38.96
CA ARG A 15 0.26 41.84 37.90
C ARG A 15 1.49 41.14 38.49
N VAL A 16 1.99 40.15 37.76
CA VAL A 16 3.20 39.33 38.00
C VAL A 16 2.93 38.20 39.02
N GLU A 17 3.07 36.89 38.76
CA GLU A 17 4.04 36.10 37.99
C GLU A 17 3.36 34.84 37.41
N ASN A 18 3.01 34.80 36.12
CA ASN A 18 2.61 33.54 35.47
C ASN A 18 3.00 33.43 33.98
N ASP A 19 3.56 34.50 33.39
CA ASP A 19 3.93 34.51 31.97
C ASP A 19 5.32 33.87 31.71
N ASP A 20 6.23 33.87 32.68
CA ASP A 20 7.58 33.32 32.49
C ASP A 20 7.64 31.78 32.45
N ILE A 21 6.64 31.08 33.00
CA ILE A 21 6.56 29.60 32.93
C ILE A 21 5.95 29.14 31.59
N PHE A 22 5.19 30.01 30.92
CA PHE A 22 4.60 29.72 29.61
C PHE A 22 5.58 30.01 28.46
N GLU A 23 6.48 30.97 28.60
CA GLU A 23 7.51 31.25 27.58
C GLU A 23 8.67 30.24 27.60
N GLU A 24 9.03 29.67 28.75
CA GLU A 24 10.15 28.71 28.82
C GLU A 24 9.86 27.35 28.15
N LYS A 25 8.58 26.99 27.98
CA LYS A 25 8.18 25.75 27.27
C LYS A 25 8.03 25.89 25.75
N ILE A 26 8.11 27.11 25.21
CA ILE A 26 8.05 27.37 23.76
C ILE A 26 9.46 27.31 23.12
N GLY A 27 10.53 27.35 23.93
CA GLY A 27 11.91 27.51 23.48
C GLY A 27 12.70 26.27 23.02
N ARG A 28 12.17 25.04 23.05
CA ARG A 28 12.95 23.84 22.68
C ARG A 28 12.19 22.71 21.98
N LYS A 29 11.39 23.04 20.96
CA LYS A 29 11.13 22.09 19.86
C LYS A 29 11.26 22.84 18.54
N LYS A 30 12.44 22.72 17.91
CA LYS A 30 12.64 23.17 16.52
C LYS A 30 11.51 22.56 15.68
N SER A 31 10.73 23.40 14.99
CA SER A 31 9.55 22.92 14.28
C SER A 31 9.96 21.93 13.18
N THR A 32 9.17 20.89 12.93
CA THR A 32 9.43 19.92 11.85
C THR A 32 9.62 20.62 10.50
N ALA A 33 8.95 21.76 10.30
CA ALA A 33 9.15 22.64 9.14
C ALA A 33 10.56 23.24 9.11
N GLN A 34 11.09 23.77 10.22
CA GLN A 34 12.47 24.27 10.30
C GLN A 34 13.52 23.18 10.06
N ARG A 35 13.25 21.93 10.48
CA ARG A 35 14.16 20.80 10.21
C ARG A 35 14.14 20.42 8.72
N ARG A 36 12.96 20.38 8.09
CA ARG A 36 12.78 20.20 6.64
C ARG A 36 13.45 21.31 5.83
N TRP A 37 13.25 22.57 6.22
CA TRP A 37 13.92 23.72 5.60
C TRP A 37 15.44 23.64 5.72
N ARG A 38 15.97 23.13 6.84
CA ARG A 38 17.42 22.95 7.00
C ARG A 38 17.99 21.85 6.11
N ILE A 39 17.28 20.74 5.91
CA ILE A 39 17.68 19.68 4.95
C ILE A 39 17.62 20.23 3.52
N LEU A 40 16.52 20.89 3.16
CA LEU A 40 16.33 21.48 1.85
C LEU A 40 17.38 22.57 1.56
N ALA A 41 17.65 23.46 2.51
CA ALA A 41 18.68 24.49 2.38
C ALA A 41 20.09 23.90 2.23
N LYS A 42 20.42 22.83 2.96
CA LYS A 42 21.70 22.11 2.78
C LYS A 42 21.80 21.47 1.40
N ALA A 43 20.71 20.91 0.88
CA ALA A 43 20.67 20.30 -0.44
C ALA A 43 20.72 21.32 -1.59
N LEU A 44 20.29 22.56 -1.35
CA LEU A 44 20.31 23.67 -2.33
C LEU A 44 21.60 24.50 -2.31
N ILE A 45 22.32 24.54 -1.18
CA ILE A 45 23.43 25.49 -0.95
C ILE A 45 24.79 24.78 -0.81
N GLY A 46 24.83 23.47 -0.53
CA GLY A 46 26.08 22.73 -0.29
C GLY A 46 26.82 22.29 -1.58
N PRO A 47 28.16 22.16 -1.57
CA PRO A 47 28.91 21.52 -2.65
C PRO A 47 28.48 20.06 -2.81
N GLN A 48 28.70 19.48 -4.01
CA GLN A 48 28.35 18.11 -4.40
C GLN A 48 29.10 17.00 -3.62
N GLU A 49 28.98 16.96 -2.29
CA GLU A 49 29.37 15.79 -1.49
C GLU A 49 28.12 15.05 -1.00
N PRO A 50 28.16 13.70 -0.94
CA PRO A 50 27.05 12.91 -0.44
C PRO A 50 26.79 13.24 1.03
N ILE A 51 25.60 13.77 1.31
CA ILE A 51 25.14 14.06 2.67
C ILE A 51 24.95 12.72 3.40
N SER A 52 25.86 12.38 4.32
CA SER A 52 25.68 11.23 5.21
C SER A 52 24.62 11.57 6.25
N MET A 53 23.41 11.05 6.07
CA MET A 53 22.34 11.16 7.07
C MET A 53 22.55 10.09 8.14
N GLY A 54 22.70 10.50 9.39
CA GLY A 54 22.65 9.58 10.53
C GLY A 54 21.27 8.94 10.67
N ALA A 55 21.17 7.82 11.37
CA ALA A 55 19.90 7.10 11.60
C ALA A 55 18.79 7.96 12.25
N GLU A 56 19.16 9.07 12.90
CA GLU A 56 18.24 10.03 13.54
C GLU A 56 17.73 11.15 12.61
N ASP A 57 18.23 11.21 11.36
CA ASP A 57 17.88 12.24 10.35
C ASP A 57 16.91 11.75 9.27
N GLU A 58 16.37 10.53 9.40
CA GLU A 58 15.25 10.06 8.57
C GLU A 58 13.97 10.84 8.92
N ILE A 59 13.75 11.99 8.27
CA ILE A 59 12.46 12.68 8.33
C ILE A 59 11.47 11.90 7.44
N SER A 60 10.98 10.76 7.94
CA SER A 60 9.83 10.10 7.35
C SER A 60 8.61 11.02 7.47
N VAL A 61 7.96 11.34 6.34
CA VAL A 61 6.64 12.01 6.34
C VAL A 61 5.57 11.07 6.89
N ARG A 62 5.81 9.75 6.84
CA ARG A 62 4.94 8.69 7.36
C ARG A 62 5.19 8.53 8.86
N ARG A 63 4.18 8.92 9.66
CA ARG A 63 4.18 8.82 11.12
C ARG A 63 3.68 7.45 11.58
N PHE A 64 2.47 7.06 11.13
CA PHE A 64 1.96 5.71 11.30
C PHE A 64 2.50 4.74 10.25
N THR A 65 3.08 3.63 10.69
CA THR A 65 3.78 2.68 9.80
C THR A 65 3.18 1.28 9.77
N SER A 66 2.45 0.81 10.78
CA SER A 66 2.02 -0.59 10.82
C SER A 66 0.92 -0.85 11.84
N PHE A 67 0.11 -1.88 11.59
CA PHE A 67 -0.80 -2.43 12.59
C PHE A 67 -0.10 -3.40 13.56
N ASN A 68 1.20 -3.69 13.37
CA ASN A 68 1.96 -4.67 14.14
C ASN A 68 1.33 -6.08 14.09
N LEU A 69 0.81 -6.46 12.93
CA LEU A 69 0.27 -7.80 12.65
C LEU A 69 1.39 -8.79 12.33
N LEU A 70 2.49 -8.26 11.80
CA LEU A 70 3.70 -9.00 11.48
C LEU A 70 4.88 -8.44 12.30
N ARG A 71 5.61 -9.32 12.99
CA ARG A 71 6.92 -9.00 13.55
C ARG A 71 7.90 -8.79 12.41
N VAL A 72 8.77 -7.79 12.54
CA VAL A 72 9.75 -7.44 11.51
C VAL A 72 11.14 -7.43 12.13
N ASP A 73 11.94 -8.44 11.80
CA ASP A 73 13.30 -8.59 12.30
C ASP A 73 14.31 -8.38 11.17
N ARG A 74 15.42 -7.70 11.44
CA ARG A 74 16.49 -7.53 10.45
C ARG A 74 17.23 -8.85 10.28
N VAL A 75 17.44 -9.28 9.04
CA VAL A 75 18.26 -10.45 8.72
C VAL A 75 19.70 -9.99 8.57
N GLU A 76 20.58 -10.50 9.42
CA GLU A 76 22.02 -10.27 9.30
C GLU A 76 22.58 -11.13 8.16
N SER A 77 23.40 -10.51 7.31
CA SER A 77 24.07 -11.18 6.21
C SER A 77 25.57 -10.91 6.31
N ASN A 78 26.38 -11.97 6.28
CA ASN A 78 27.84 -11.87 6.29
C ASN A 78 28.39 -11.28 4.99
N THR A 79 27.59 -11.25 3.92
CA THR A 79 27.93 -10.64 2.64
C THR A 79 27.12 -9.37 2.44
N ALA A 80 27.80 -8.26 2.09
CA ALA A 80 27.13 -7.03 1.71
C ALA A 80 26.28 -7.26 0.45
N ASP A 81 25.02 -6.83 0.48
CA ASP A 81 24.17 -6.85 -0.70
C ASP A 81 24.73 -5.81 -1.71
N PRO A 82 24.92 -6.17 -2.98
CA PRO A 82 25.55 -5.31 -3.98
C PRO A 82 24.83 -3.97 -4.18
N ASP A 83 23.52 -3.89 -3.88
CA ASP A 83 22.74 -2.66 -4.00
C ASP A 83 22.61 -1.92 -2.64
N ALA A 84 23.47 -2.24 -1.66
CA ALA A 84 23.38 -1.76 -0.27
C ALA A 84 21.99 -1.98 0.37
N ALA A 85 21.26 -3.00 -0.11
CA ALA A 85 19.96 -3.34 0.41
C ALA A 85 20.05 -4.03 1.77
N SER A 86 18.97 -3.94 2.54
CA SER A 86 18.80 -4.62 3.83
C SER A 86 17.67 -5.64 3.74
N TRP A 87 17.86 -6.79 4.36
CA TRP A 87 16.87 -7.86 4.39
C TRP A 87 16.15 -7.89 5.74
N TYR A 88 14.86 -8.16 5.71
CA TYR A 88 14.01 -8.22 6.88
C TYR A 88 13.11 -9.44 6.81
N GLU A 89 13.05 -10.19 7.89
CA GLU A 89 12.05 -11.24 8.08
C GLU A 89 10.75 -10.62 8.55
N TYR A 90 9.67 -10.89 7.84
CA TYR A 90 8.30 -10.60 8.27
C TYR A 90 7.67 -11.88 8.75
N SER A 91 7.25 -11.94 10.01
CA SER A 91 6.70 -13.15 10.60
C SER A 91 5.47 -12.94 11.45
N THR A 92 4.62 -13.95 11.53
CA THR A 92 3.47 -13.97 12.44
C THR A 92 3.12 -15.40 12.83
N VAL A 93 2.43 -15.55 13.95
CA VAL A 93 1.95 -16.84 14.44
C VAL A 93 0.43 -16.77 14.50
N LEU A 94 -0.24 -17.62 13.75
CA LEU A 94 -1.70 -17.74 13.79
C LEU A 94 -2.12 -18.95 14.64
N GLU A 95 -3.43 -19.16 14.74
CA GLU A 95 -4.06 -20.29 15.42
C GLU A 95 -3.38 -21.62 15.04
N ASN A 96 -3.10 -22.46 16.06
CA ASN A 96 -2.29 -23.68 16.03
C ASN A 96 -0.76 -23.49 16.10
N SER A 97 -0.28 -22.33 16.56
CA SER A 97 1.16 -22.06 16.75
C SER A 97 1.99 -22.20 15.46
N LYS A 98 1.34 -22.10 14.30
CA LYS A 98 2.02 -22.18 13.02
C LYS A 98 2.72 -20.86 12.73
N LEU A 99 4.04 -20.92 12.54
CA LEU A 99 4.86 -19.79 12.12
C LEU A 99 4.72 -19.55 10.61
N PHE A 100 4.43 -18.31 10.25
CA PHE A 100 4.47 -17.79 8.89
C PHE A 100 5.61 -16.78 8.81
N THR A 101 6.47 -16.90 7.80
CA THR A 101 7.64 -16.05 7.63
C THR A 101 7.95 -15.82 6.15
N VAL A 102 8.39 -14.62 5.79
CA VAL A 102 8.94 -14.29 4.47
C VAL A 102 10.06 -13.27 4.61
N GLU A 103 11.14 -13.43 3.86
CA GLU A 103 12.22 -12.45 3.82
C GLU A 103 11.94 -11.40 2.75
N ILE A 104 11.92 -10.12 3.12
CA ILE A 104 11.67 -8.98 2.24
C ILE A 104 12.95 -8.13 2.13
N ARG A 105 13.28 -7.76 0.90
CA ARG A 105 14.41 -6.88 0.59
C ARG A 105 13.98 -5.42 0.56
N ARG A 106 14.65 -4.58 1.33
CA ARG A 106 14.49 -3.13 1.34
C ARG A 106 15.75 -2.46 0.80
N LEU A 107 15.63 -1.79 -0.33
CA LEU A 107 16.70 -0.94 -0.87
C LEU A 107 16.85 0.32 0.01
N LYS A 108 18.10 0.73 0.24
CA LYS A 108 18.40 2.09 0.73
C LYS A 108 18.60 3.00 -0.46
N LYS A 109 17.94 4.16 -0.49
CA LYS A 109 18.29 5.24 -1.43
C LYS A 109 18.82 6.45 -0.67
N ASN A 110 19.91 7.01 -1.16
CA ASN A 110 20.32 8.38 -0.84
C ASN A 110 19.50 9.30 -1.76
N PHE A 111 18.66 10.15 -1.18
CA PHE A 111 17.84 11.08 -1.96
C PHE A 111 18.70 12.24 -2.51
N THR A 112 18.58 12.55 -3.79
CA THR A 112 19.06 13.82 -4.34
C THR A 112 18.02 14.93 -4.19
N ALA A 113 18.46 16.20 -4.17
CA ALA A 113 17.58 17.38 -4.06
C ALA A 113 16.48 17.39 -5.14
N ASN A 114 16.78 16.92 -6.35
CA ASN A 114 15.84 16.85 -7.48
C ASN A 114 14.82 15.71 -7.36
N GLU A 115 15.16 14.59 -6.71
CA GLU A 115 14.23 13.49 -6.44
C GLU A 115 13.22 13.81 -5.33
N LEU A 116 13.53 14.80 -4.47
CA LEU A 116 12.61 15.33 -3.46
C LEU A 116 11.51 16.23 -4.05
N ILE A 117 11.67 16.70 -5.29
CA ILE A 117 10.74 17.61 -5.99
C ILE A 117 9.80 16.85 -6.93
N GLY A 118 10.13 15.60 -7.30
CA GLY A 118 9.26 14.70 -8.05
C GLY A 118 8.37 13.87 -7.12
N PHE A 119 7.15 13.53 -7.56
CA PHE A 119 6.19 12.68 -6.82
C PHE A 119 6.62 11.20 -6.64
N ASN A 120 7.92 10.91 -6.73
CA ASN A 120 8.47 9.57 -6.57
C ASN A 120 9.21 9.45 -5.24
N ASN A 121 8.46 9.42 -4.13
CA ASN A 121 8.96 9.04 -2.81
C ASN A 121 9.34 7.54 -2.70
N THR A 122 9.69 6.90 -3.82
CA THR A 122 10.05 5.48 -3.94
C THR A 122 11.45 5.18 -3.37
N GLY A 123 11.75 5.74 -2.21
CA GLY A 123 13.04 5.61 -1.51
C GLY A 123 12.92 5.19 -0.05
N ASN A 124 11.74 5.33 0.58
CA ASN A 124 11.44 4.68 1.86
C ASN A 124 10.65 3.40 1.56
N ILE A 125 11.34 2.28 1.38
CA ILE A 125 10.69 0.99 1.10
C ILE A 125 10.06 0.50 2.39
N CYS A 126 8.75 0.68 2.48
CA CYS A 126 7.93 0.23 3.60
C CYS A 126 6.73 -0.51 3.04
N VAL A 127 6.46 -1.69 3.58
CA VAL A 127 5.16 -2.35 3.44
C VAL A 127 4.10 -1.38 3.92
N TRP A 128 3.06 -1.15 3.11
CA TRP A 128 1.97 -0.26 3.46
C TRP A 128 1.02 -0.96 4.45
N PRO A 129 0.32 -0.24 5.33
CA PRO A 129 -0.53 -0.89 6.33
C PRO A 129 -1.65 -1.70 5.65
N SER A 130 -2.13 -1.26 4.48
CA SER A 130 -3.09 -2.03 3.68
C SER A 130 -2.52 -3.33 3.13
N GLU A 131 -1.25 -3.34 2.73
CA GLU A 131 -0.57 -4.54 2.24
C GLU A 131 -0.30 -5.52 3.39
N GLU A 132 0.10 -5.01 4.57
CA GLU A 132 0.23 -5.79 5.81
C GLU A 132 -1.10 -6.45 6.21
N CYS A 133 -2.19 -5.66 6.27
CA CYS A 133 -3.51 -6.16 6.60
C CYS A 133 -4.01 -7.20 5.59
N LEU A 134 -3.77 -6.97 4.29
CA LEU A 134 -4.15 -7.93 3.24
C LEU A 134 -3.37 -9.24 3.38
N ALA A 135 -2.07 -9.18 3.64
CA ALA A 135 -1.24 -10.35 3.89
C ALA A 135 -1.75 -11.16 5.08
N TYR A 136 -1.98 -10.51 6.22
CA TYR A 136 -2.50 -11.15 7.43
C TYR A 136 -3.89 -11.77 7.19
N TYR A 137 -4.79 -11.03 6.53
CA TYR A 137 -6.13 -11.52 6.20
C TYR A 137 -6.09 -12.79 5.33
N LEU A 138 -5.21 -12.84 4.33
CA LEU A 138 -5.05 -13.99 3.44
C LEU A 138 -4.48 -15.23 4.17
N LEU A 139 -3.57 -15.03 5.13
CA LEU A 139 -3.06 -16.14 5.96
C LEU A 139 -4.14 -16.75 6.86
N LYS A 140 -5.12 -15.95 7.31
CA LYS A 140 -6.31 -16.45 8.03
C LYS A 140 -7.35 -17.06 7.10
N ASN A 141 -7.37 -16.67 5.83
CA ASN A 141 -8.37 -17.08 4.83
C ASN A 141 -7.75 -17.82 3.63
N ARG A 142 -6.83 -18.74 3.89
CA ARG A 142 -6.02 -19.45 2.86
C ARG A 142 -6.86 -20.12 1.78
N GLN A 143 -8.05 -20.60 2.14
CA GLN A 143 -9.02 -21.22 1.23
C GLN A 143 -9.42 -20.30 0.06
N LEU A 144 -9.30 -18.98 0.21
CA LEU A 144 -9.61 -18.03 -0.86
C LEU A 144 -8.66 -18.19 -2.06
N CYS A 145 -7.42 -18.62 -1.83
CA CYS A 145 -6.38 -18.72 -2.86
C CYS A 145 -5.97 -20.17 -3.20
N ARG A 146 -6.41 -21.15 -2.41
CA ARG A 146 -6.02 -22.56 -2.59
C ARG A 146 -6.46 -23.10 -3.95
N ASN A 147 -5.54 -23.73 -4.67
CA ASN A 147 -5.73 -24.28 -6.02
C ASN A 147 -6.28 -23.28 -7.05
N ARG A 148 -6.08 -21.98 -6.82
CA ARG A 148 -6.55 -20.90 -7.68
C ARG A 148 -5.40 -20.16 -8.33
N ARG A 149 -5.68 -19.54 -9.48
CA ARG A 149 -4.78 -18.59 -10.13
C ARG A 149 -4.93 -17.23 -9.48
N VAL A 150 -3.84 -16.71 -8.92
CA VAL A 150 -3.84 -15.45 -8.17
C VAL A 150 -3.02 -14.39 -8.90
N LEU A 151 -3.49 -13.15 -8.93
CA LEU A 151 -2.74 -12.00 -9.42
C LEU A 151 -2.71 -10.92 -8.36
N GLU A 152 -1.53 -10.41 -8.03
CA GLU A 152 -1.38 -9.18 -7.26
C GLU A 152 -1.04 -8.01 -8.18
N LEU A 153 -1.86 -6.96 -8.14
CA LEU A 153 -1.68 -5.71 -8.88
C LEU A 153 -1.15 -4.62 -7.96
N GLY A 154 -0.07 -3.95 -8.37
CA GLY A 154 0.46 -2.78 -7.66
C GLY A 154 1.08 -3.12 -6.30
N GLY A 155 1.72 -4.29 -6.19
CA GLY A 155 2.32 -4.73 -4.92
C GLY A 155 3.60 -3.97 -4.53
N GLY A 156 3.99 -2.96 -5.30
CA GLY A 156 5.14 -2.13 -5.01
C GLY A 156 6.43 -2.93 -4.89
N MET A 157 7.30 -2.50 -3.98
CA MET A 157 8.65 -3.05 -3.81
C MET A 157 8.68 -4.42 -3.13
N SER A 158 7.56 -4.93 -2.62
CA SER A 158 7.52 -6.13 -1.79
C SER A 158 6.57 -7.22 -2.28
N CYS A 159 5.37 -6.83 -2.76
CA CYS A 159 4.28 -7.77 -3.04
C CYS A 159 4.03 -8.70 -1.84
N LEU A 160 4.07 -8.18 -0.61
CA LEU A 160 4.07 -8.95 0.63
C LEU A 160 2.83 -9.87 0.71
N ALA A 161 1.66 -9.37 0.30
CA ALA A 161 0.43 -10.16 0.35
C ALA A 161 0.51 -11.36 -0.59
N GLY A 162 0.92 -11.15 -1.85
CA GLY A 162 1.12 -12.25 -2.80
C GLY A 162 2.27 -13.17 -2.42
N MET A 163 3.35 -12.67 -1.83
CA MET A 163 4.45 -13.46 -1.31
C MET A 163 3.99 -14.41 -0.18
N MET A 164 3.16 -13.94 0.74
CA MET A 164 2.55 -14.78 1.78
C MET A 164 1.60 -15.83 1.17
N VAL A 165 0.82 -15.45 0.16
CA VAL A 165 -0.05 -16.40 -0.57
C VAL A 165 0.76 -17.49 -1.26
N ALA A 166 1.82 -17.12 -1.98
CA ALA A 166 2.69 -18.06 -2.69
C ALA A 166 3.26 -19.13 -1.75
N LYS A 167 3.69 -18.72 -0.56
CA LYS A 167 4.35 -19.61 0.40
C LYS A 167 3.40 -20.46 1.25
N TYR A 168 2.17 -19.98 1.50
CA TYR A 168 1.32 -20.55 2.56
C TYR A 168 -0.13 -20.85 2.19
N CYS A 169 -0.59 -20.47 1.00
CA CYS A 169 -1.98 -20.64 0.59
C CYS A 169 -2.19 -21.69 -0.51
N ASP A 170 -1.15 -22.42 -0.93
CA ASP A 170 -1.20 -23.44 -1.98
C ASP A 170 -1.91 -22.98 -3.28
N PRO A 171 -1.53 -21.84 -3.89
CA PRO A 171 -2.14 -21.41 -5.15
C PRO A 171 -1.74 -22.35 -6.29
N LYS A 172 -2.55 -22.38 -7.36
CA LYS A 172 -2.21 -23.11 -8.59
C LYS A 172 -1.07 -22.44 -9.35
N GLU A 173 -1.14 -21.12 -9.47
CA GLU A 173 -0.11 -20.23 -9.98
C GLU A 173 -0.37 -18.84 -9.39
N ILE A 174 0.68 -18.03 -9.26
CA ILE A 174 0.56 -16.66 -8.78
C ILE A 174 1.43 -15.72 -9.60
N ALA A 175 0.88 -14.56 -9.93
CA ALA A 175 1.58 -13.47 -10.60
C ALA A 175 1.70 -12.26 -9.66
N LEU A 176 2.91 -11.76 -9.45
CA LEU A 176 3.20 -10.56 -8.66
C LEU A 176 3.61 -9.42 -9.57
N THR A 177 2.88 -8.30 -9.53
CA THR A 177 3.06 -7.24 -10.52
C THR A 177 3.05 -5.84 -9.91
N ASP A 178 3.79 -4.95 -10.57
CA ASP A 178 3.80 -3.52 -10.27
C ASP A 178 4.02 -2.71 -11.56
N GLY A 179 3.67 -1.42 -11.55
CA GLY A 179 3.88 -0.52 -12.69
C GLY A 179 5.33 -0.04 -12.84
N ASN A 180 6.14 -0.16 -11.78
CA ASN A 180 7.52 0.32 -11.71
C ASN A 180 8.51 -0.84 -11.91
N VAL A 181 9.40 -0.70 -12.89
CA VAL A 181 10.42 -1.71 -13.24
C VAL A 181 11.38 -1.99 -12.07
N THR A 182 11.74 -0.97 -11.29
CA THR A 182 12.61 -1.11 -10.11
C THR A 182 11.92 -1.93 -9.02
N SER A 183 10.62 -1.69 -8.79
CA SER A 183 9.80 -2.50 -7.88
C SER A 183 9.81 -3.96 -8.28
N VAL A 184 9.48 -4.25 -9.54
CA VAL A 184 9.46 -5.62 -10.07
C VAL A 184 10.85 -6.27 -10.02
N SER A 185 11.92 -5.52 -10.30
CA SER A 185 13.29 -6.02 -10.17
C SER A 185 13.61 -6.43 -8.73
N ASN A 186 13.20 -5.62 -7.75
CA ASN A 186 13.37 -5.96 -6.33
C ASN A 186 12.54 -7.19 -5.94
N VAL A 187 11.27 -7.25 -6.36
CA VAL A 187 10.39 -8.41 -6.09
C VAL A 187 10.96 -9.70 -6.67
N ARG A 188 11.59 -9.68 -7.84
CA ARG A 188 12.28 -10.86 -8.38
C ARG A 188 13.41 -11.37 -7.48
N ARG A 189 14.17 -10.46 -6.85
CA ARG A 189 15.19 -10.84 -5.84
C ARG A 189 14.55 -11.45 -4.61
N ILE A 190 13.44 -10.88 -4.14
CA ILE A 190 12.67 -11.38 -2.99
C ILE A 190 12.14 -12.79 -3.28
N ILE A 191 11.53 -13.02 -4.45
CA ILE A 191 11.03 -14.33 -4.89
C ILE A 191 12.16 -15.37 -4.88
N ALA A 192 13.32 -15.04 -5.46
CA ALA A 192 14.46 -15.92 -5.50
C ALA A 192 14.98 -16.27 -4.10
N ARG A 193 15.10 -15.27 -3.21
CA ARG A 193 15.55 -15.47 -1.83
C ARG A 193 14.63 -16.40 -1.03
N ASN A 194 13.33 -16.36 -1.32
CA ASN A 194 12.34 -17.21 -0.65
C ASN A 194 12.12 -18.56 -1.36
N GLY A 195 12.88 -18.88 -2.41
CA GLY A 195 12.80 -20.17 -3.09
C GLY A 195 11.51 -20.40 -3.89
N MET A 196 10.91 -19.34 -4.44
CA MET A 196 9.59 -19.43 -5.10
C MET A 196 9.63 -19.15 -6.62
N THR A 197 10.80 -19.29 -7.25
CA THR A 197 10.99 -19.00 -8.69
C THR A 197 10.16 -19.87 -9.62
N ASP A 198 9.86 -21.10 -9.20
CA ASP A 198 9.16 -22.07 -10.04
C ASP A 198 7.63 -21.91 -9.98
N LEU A 199 7.13 -21.22 -8.94
CA LEU A 199 5.70 -20.99 -8.70
C LEU A 199 5.24 -19.59 -9.10
N VAL A 200 6.12 -18.59 -8.92
CA VAL A 200 5.75 -17.17 -8.98
C VAL A 200 6.19 -16.55 -10.29
N ASP A 201 5.21 -16.10 -11.08
CA ASP A 201 5.47 -15.17 -12.17
C ASP A 201 5.62 -13.74 -11.63
N CYS A 202 6.58 -12.98 -12.14
CA CYS A 202 6.76 -11.59 -11.75
C CYS A 202 7.07 -10.68 -12.94
N GLY A 203 6.34 -9.56 -13.05
CA GLY A 203 6.44 -8.70 -14.23
C GLY A 203 5.80 -7.33 -14.08
N VAL A 204 6.10 -6.48 -15.07
CA VAL A 204 5.65 -5.08 -15.09
C VAL A 204 4.26 -5.00 -15.70
N VAL A 205 3.32 -4.46 -14.93
CA VAL A 205 1.95 -4.18 -15.38
C VAL A 205 1.65 -2.70 -15.17
N GLN A 206 1.65 -1.95 -16.25
CA GLN A 206 1.13 -0.59 -16.28
C GLN A 206 -0.35 -0.64 -16.63
N TRP A 207 -1.23 -0.26 -15.70
CA TRP A 207 -2.68 -0.41 -15.87
C TRP A 207 -3.21 0.25 -17.14
N ALA A 208 -2.71 1.43 -17.51
CA ALA A 208 -3.08 2.08 -18.76
C ALA A 208 -2.77 1.24 -20.00
N LYS A 209 -1.63 0.53 -20.03
CA LYS A 209 -1.28 -0.41 -21.12
C LYS A 209 -2.18 -1.65 -21.09
N ALA A 210 -2.41 -2.23 -19.92
CA ALA A 210 -3.28 -3.39 -19.75
C ALA A 210 -4.72 -3.07 -20.18
N ALA A 211 -5.29 -1.97 -19.68
CA ALA A 211 -6.63 -1.50 -20.03
C ALA A 211 -6.78 -1.24 -21.53
N ARG A 212 -5.79 -0.61 -22.18
CA ARG A 212 -5.79 -0.45 -23.65
C ARG A 212 -5.80 -1.79 -24.37
N ALA A 213 -4.99 -2.76 -23.94
CA ALA A 213 -4.97 -4.09 -24.54
C ALA A 213 -6.31 -4.82 -24.39
N ILE A 214 -6.92 -4.76 -23.20
CA ILE A 214 -8.23 -5.36 -22.90
C ILE A 214 -9.33 -4.74 -23.78
N ARG A 215 -9.35 -3.41 -23.89
CA ARG A 215 -10.31 -2.68 -24.75
C ARG A 215 -10.13 -3.03 -26.23
N ALA A 216 -8.88 -3.16 -26.70
CA ALA A 216 -8.60 -3.57 -28.07
C ALA A 216 -9.17 -4.97 -28.36
N VAL A 217 -8.95 -5.96 -27.49
CA VAL A 217 -9.48 -7.32 -27.69
C VAL A 217 -11.00 -7.35 -27.79
N ARG A 218 -11.70 -6.52 -27.00
CA ARG A 218 -13.17 -6.42 -27.07
C ARG A 218 -13.70 -5.93 -28.42
N MET A 219 -12.94 -5.10 -29.14
CA MET A 219 -13.35 -4.56 -30.44
C MET A 219 -13.22 -5.59 -31.57
N PHE A 220 -12.42 -6.65 -31.41
CA PHE A 220 -12.09 -7.62 -32.46
C PHE A 220 -12.69 -9.02 -32.26
N VAL A 221 -13.41 -9.29 -31.16
CA VAL A 221 -14.01 -10.61 -30.87
C VAL A 221 -15.53 -10.54 -31.00
N HIS A 222 -16.07 -11.02 -32.12
CA HIS A 222 -17.41 -11.60 -32.14
C HIS A 222 -17.42 -12.86 -31.24
N PRO A 223 -18.47 -13.12 -30.46
CA PRO A 223 -18.45 -14.13 -29.40
C PRO A 223 -18.36 -15.54 -29.98
N HIS A 224 -17.20 -16.19 -29.84
CA HIS A 224 -17.08 -17.64 -30.03
C HIS A 224 -16.72 -18.30 -28.69
N PRO A 225 -17.31 -19.46 -28.31
CA PRO A 225 -17.37 -19.87 -26.91
C PRO A 225 -16.08 -20.42 -26.31
N ASN A 226 -15.05 -20.71 -27.10
CA ASN A 226 -13.86 -21.42 -26.62
C ASN A 226 -12.57 -20.85 -27.23
N GLY A 227 -11.77 -20.20 -26.38
CA GLY A 227 -10.33 -20.00 -26.59
C GLY A 227 -9.93 -18.62 -27.11
N LEU A 228 -9.41 -17.78 -26.21
CA LEU A 228 -8.72 -16.54 -26.53
C LEU A 228 -7.34 -16.88 -27.14
N ARG A 229 -7.19 -16.84 -28.46
CA ARG A 229 -5.88 -17.04 -29.12
C ARG A 229 -5.41 -15.74 -29.74
N ILE A 230 -4.57 -14.99 -29.03
CA ILE A 230 -4.01 -13.72 -29.48
C ILE A 230 -2.63 -13.97 -30.10
N LYS A 231 -2.48 -13.71 -31.41
CA LYS A 231 -1.17 -13.66 -32.09
C LYS A 231 -0.82 -12.20 -32.40
N ASN A 232 0.38 -11.84 -31.96
CA ASN A 232 1.21 -10.69 -32.36
C ASN A 232 0.88 -9.31 -31.74
N TRP A 233 1.75 -8.87 -30.82
CA TRP A 233 1.91 -7.46 -30.48
C TRP A 233 3.39 -7.07 -30.50
N THR A 234 3.71 -5.94 -31.14
CA THR A 234 5.06 -5.39 -31.32
C THR A 234 5.67 -4.78 -30.05
N SER A 235 6.94 -5.12 -29.84
CA SER A 235 8.02 -4.41 -29.10
C SER A 235 7.60 -3.34 -28.07
N GLY A 236 7.59 -3.76 -26.81
CA GLY A 236 7.19 -2.99 -25.61
C GLY A 236 6.15 -3.75 -24.75
N ALA A 237 5.49 -4.73 -25.38
CA ALA A 237 4.40 -5.52 -24.84
C ALA A 237 4.80 -6.91 -24.30
N LYS A 238 6.08 -7.27 -24.20
CA LYS A 238 6.48 -8.65 -23.83
C LYS A 238 5.99 -9.07 -22.43
N ASP A 239 6.06 -8.17 -21.45
CA ASP A 239 5.62 -8.48 -20.08
C ASP A 239 4.10 -8.48 -19.95
N VAL A 240 3.40 -7.53 -20.57
CA VAL A 240 1.92 -7.54 -20.60
C VAL A 240 1.41 -8.75 -21.38
N ALA A 241 2.06 -9.10 -22.49
CA ALA A 241 1.76 -10.29 -23.29
C ALA A 241 1.82 -11.59 -22.47
N LYS A 242 2.72 -11.66 -21.48
CA LYS A 242 2.85 -12.79 -20.55
C LYS A 242 1.59 -12.99 -19.70
N PHE A 243 0.93 -11.90 -19.32
CA PHE A 243 -0.27 -11.91 -18.48
C PHE A 243 -1.57 -11.84 -19.30
N THR A 244 -1.52 -11.34 -20.54
CA THR A 244 -2.67 -11.33 -21.44
C THR A 244 -2.88 -12.71 -22.05
N GLY A 245 -4.04 -13.32 -21.78
CA GLY A 245 -4.37 -14.67 -22.26
C GLY A 245 -4.84 -15.62 -21.16
N LYS A 246 -4.67 -15.24 -19.90
CA LYS A 246 -5.16 -15.96 -18.73
C LYS A 246 -6.17 -15.11 -17.96
N LEU A 247 -7.14 -15.78 -17.34
CA LEU A 247 -8.01 -15.18 -16.34
C LEU A 247 -7.60 -15.66 -14.96
N TYR A 248 -7.70 -14.78 -13.98
CA TYR A 248 -7.34 -15.05 -12.59
C TYR A 248 -8.59 -15.28 -11.76
N ASP A 249 -8.56 -16.30 -10.92
CA ASP A 249 -9.68 -16.63 -10.06
C ASP A 249 -9.69 -15.70 -8.83
N VAL A 250 -8.52 -15.17 -8.45
CA VAL A 250 -8.37 -14.14 -7.41
C VAL A 250 -7.47 -13.01 -7.88
N ILE A 251 -7.89 -11.76 -7.67
CA ILE A 251 -7.03 -10.57 -7.84
C ILE A 251 -6.87 -9.86 -6.50
N LEU A 252 -5.63 -9.56 -6.13
CA LEU A 252 -5.24 -8.85 -4.92
C LEU A 252 -4.77 -7.44 -5.28
N CYS A 253 -5.16 -6.44 -4.48
CA CYS A 253 -4.77 -5.06 -4.69
C CYS A 253 -4.77 -4.30 -3.36
N ALA A 254 -3.64 -3.71 -2.98
CA ALA A 254 -3.49 -2.99 -1.71
C ALA A 254 -3.10 -1.52 -1.95
N ASP A 255 -3.79 -0.59 -1.29
CA ASP A 255 -3.53 0.87 -1.29
C ASP A 255 -3.28 1.48 -2.69
N CYS A 256 -4.07 1.11 -3.69
CA CYS A 256 -3.90 1.58 -5.08
C CYS A 256 -4.94 2.62 -5.52
N LEU A 257 -5.84 3.06 -4.64
CA LEU A 257 -7.06 3.79 -5.03
C LEU A 257 -6.90 5.31 -5.13
N PHE A 258 -5.76 5.86 -4.75
CA PHE A 258 -5.55 7.31 -4.60
C PHE A 258 -5.10 8.02 -5.90
N PHE A 259 -4.91 7.29 -7.01
CA PHE A 259 -4.52 7.86 -8.30
C PHE A 259 -5.75 8.08 -9.19
N ASP A 260 -6.25 9.32 -9.22
CA ASP A 260 -7.44 9.67 -10.00
C ASP A 260 -7.30 9.34 -11.49
N GLU A 261 -6.13 9.66 -12.08
CA GLU A 261 -5.83 9.40 -13.49
C GLU A 261 -5.81 7.91 -13.85
N ALA A 262 -5.41 7.06 -12.90
CA ALA A 262 -5.21 5.63 -13.13
C ALA A 262 -6.43 4.78 -12.75
N ARG A 263 -7.41 5.36 -12.05
CA ARG A 263 -8.58 4.65 -11.49
C ARG A 263 -9.35 3.84 -12.52
N SER A 264 -9.69 4.46 -13.64
CA SER A 264 -10.49 3.82 -14.69
C SER A 264 -9.73 2.67 -15.36
N ASP A 265 -8.42 2.79 -15.48
CA ASP A 265 -7.56 1.76 -16.06
C ASP A 265 -7.31 0.60 -15.09
N LEU A 266 -7.21 0.87 -13.79
CA LEU A 266 -7.17 -0.18 -12.76
C LEU A 266 -8.48 -0.98 -12.76
N VAL A 267 -9.63 -0.30 -12.76
CA VAL A 267 -10.95 -0.96 -12.84
C VAL A 267 -11.06 -1.81 -14.11
N GLU A 268 -10.65 -1.30 -15.27
CA GLU A 268 -10.66 -2.06 -16.53
C GLU A 268 -9.72 -3.27 -16.47
N THR A 269 -8.54 -3.11 -15.86
CA THR A 269 -7.55 -4.19 -15.70
C THR A 269 -8.09 -5.30 -14.83
N ILE A 270 -8.63 -4.98 -13.65
CA ILE A 270 -9.25 -5.96 -12.75
C ILE A 270 -10.41 -6.66 -13.48
N TYR A 271 -11.31 -5.93 -14.15
CA TYR A 271 -12.43 -6.56 -14.85
C TYR A 271 -11.98 -7.46 -16.00
N GLY A 272 -11.04 -7.01 -16.81
CA GLY A 272 -10.59 -7.73 -18.01
C GLY A 272 -9.85 -9.03 -17.68
N TRP A 273 -9.16 -9.08 -16.53
CA TRP A 273 -8.36 -10.23 -16.15
C TRP A 273 -8.98 -11.11 -15.07
N LEU A 274 -10.03 -10.67 -14.36
CA LEU A 274 -10.75 -11.52 -13.42
C LEU A 274 -11.57 -12.59 -14.15
N ALA A 275 -11.60 -13.81 -13.65
CA ALA A 275 -12.52 -14.86 -14.09
C ALA A 275 -13.98 -14.44 -13.91
N ASN A 276 -14.91 -15.12 -14.59
CA ASN A 276 -16.35 -14.78 -14.52
C ASN A 276 -16.93 -15.00 -13.12
N ASP A 277 -16.44 -16.02 -12.43
CA ASP A 277 -16.73 -16.40 -11.04
C ASP A 277 -15.60 -16.00 -10.07
N GLY A 278 -14.64 -15.20 -10.54
CA GLY A 278 -13.50 -14.76 -9.75
C GLY A 278 -13.86 -13.71 -8.69
N LEU A 279 -12.95 -13.56 -7.73
CA LEU A 279 -13.04 -12.60 -6.63
C LEU A 279 -11.83 -11.65 -6.65
N ALA A 280 -12.07 -10.35 -6.72
CA ALA A 280 -11.02 -9.37 -6.44
C ALA A 280 -11.16 -8.85 -4.99
N LEU A 281 -10.04 -8.88 -4.26
CA LEU A 281 -9.89 -8.36 -2.90
C LEU A 281 -9.06 -7.08 -2.97
N VAL A 282 -9.72 -5.95 -2.76
CA VAL A 282 -9.09 -4.64 -2.74
C VAL A 282 -9.09 -4.12 -1.30
N MET A 283 -7.91 -3.86 -0.72
CA MET A 283 -7.80 -3.24 0.60
C MET A 283 -7.16 -1.87 0.50
N ALA A 284 -7.90 -0.83 0.86
CA ALA A 284 -7.39 0.54 0.84
C ALA A 284 -8.11 1.40 1.88
N PRO A 285 -7.43 2.41 2.45
CA PRO A 285 -8.07 3.43 3.25
C PRO A 285 -9.02 4.30 2.43
N ARG A 286 -9.91 5.04 3.10
CA ARG A 286 -10.89 5.92 2.45
C ARG A 286 -10.21 6.99 1.58
N ARG A 287 -9.19 7.63 2.15
CA ARG A 287 -8.44 8.77 1.58
C ARG A 287 -9.39 9.76 0.92
N GLY A 288 -10.15 10.46 1.76
CA GLY A 288 -11.26 11.30 1.32
C GLY A 288 -12.32 10.48 0.58
N SER A 289 -12.56 10.82 -0.69
CA SER A 289 -13.57 10.14 -1.53
C SER A 289 -12.97 9.15 -2.54
N THR A 290 -11.65 8.94 -2.55
CA THR A 290 -10.99 8.10 -3.56
C THR A 290 -11.45 6.64 -3.53
N PHE A 291 -11.66 6.08 -2.33
CA PHE A 291 -12.24 4.74 -2.17
C PHE A 291 -13.64 4.63 -2.79
N GLU A 292 -14.53 5.57 -2.47
CA GLU A 292 -15.91 5.55 -2.96
C GLU A 292 -15.96 5.76 -4.48
N GLN A 293 -15.18 6.71 -5.01
CA GLN A 293 -15.09 6.93 -6.45
C GLN A 293 -14.57 5.68 -7.20
N PHE A 294 -13.67 4.90 -6.60
CA PHE A 294 -13.25 3.61 -7.18
C PHE A 294 -14.37 2.56 -7.13
N SER A 295 -15.06 2.44 -5.99
CA SER A 295 -16.21 1.52 -5.83
C SER A 295 -17.30 1.82 -6.87
N GLU A 296 -17.67 3.09 -7.04
CA GLU A 296 -18.64 3.55 -8.04
C GLU A 296 -18.18 3.25 -9.47
N ALA A 297 -16.91 3.50 -9.80
CA ALA A 297 -16.34 3.17 -11.10
C ALA A 297 -16.36 1.65 -11.36
N ALA A 298 -16.08 0.83 -10.35
CA ALA A 298 -16.15 -0.62 -10.44
C ALA A 298 -17.59 -1.11 -10.69
N VAL A 299 -18.57 -0.58 -9.95
CA VAL A 299 -20.00 -0.88 -10.16
C VAL A 299 -20.44 -0.48 -11.57
N LYS A 300 -20.10 0.75 -12.01
CA LYS A 300 -20.39 1.23 -13.37
C LYS A 300 -19.79 0.34 -14.44
N ARG A 301 -18.64 -0.28 -14.17
CA ARG A 301 -17.98 -1.22 -15.10
C ARG A 301 -18.67 -2.59 -15.17
N GLY A 302 -19.51 -2.93 -14.19
CA GLY A 302 -20.27 -4.18 -14.13
C GLY A 302 -19.83 -5.13 -13.01
N PHE A 303 -19.22 -4.62 -11.94
CA PHE A 303 -19.00 -5.39 -10.71
C PHE A 303 -20.21 -5.32 -9.77
N VAL A 304 -20.38 -6.35 -8.96
CA VAL A 304 -21.03 -6.27 -7.65
C VAL A 304 -19.92 -5.95 -6.65
N ALA A 305 -20.07 -4.85 -5.92
CA ALA A 305 -19.09 -4.37 -4.96
C ALA A 305 -19.62 -4.53 -3.53
N ARG A 306 -18.87 -5.21 -2.67
CA ARG A 306 -19.22 -5.42 -1.26
C ARG A 306 -18.14 -4.81 -0.38
N ARG A 307 -18.48 -3.72 0.30
CA ARG A 307 -17.64 -3.05 1.28
C ARG A 307 -17.78 -3.72 2.65
N ILE A 308 -16.66 -3.96 3.32
CA ILE A 308 -16.59 -4.61 4.63
C ILE A 308 -15.61 -3.82 5.49
N ASP A 309 -16.13 -3.03 6.43
CA ASP A 309 -15.28 -2.27 7.35
C ASP A 309 -14.67 -3.16 8.42
N ARG A 310 -15.38 -4.21 8.89
CA ARG A 310 -14.92 -5.14 9.94
C ARG A 310 -14.68 -6.54 9.35
N TYR A 311 -13.56 -6.72 8.68
CA TYR A 311 -13.23 -7.96 7.95
C TYR A 311 -12.40 -8.97 8.76
N ASP A 312 -11.74 -8.53 9.84
CA ASP A 312 -11.02 -9.41 10.76
C ASP A 312 -11.06 -8.84 12.20
N GLY A 313 -11.23 -9.72 13.19
CA GLY A 313 -11.34 -9.33 14.59
C GLY A 313 -10.05 -8.77 15.18
N THR A 314 -8.89 -9.33 14.84
CA THR A 314 -7.59 -8.85 15.34
C THR A 314 -7.27 -7.48 14.79
N ILE A 315 -7.46 -7.30 13.47
CA ILE A 315 -7.24 -6.01 12.80
C ILE A 315 -8.21 -4.96 13.35
N TRP A 316 -9.48 -5.31 13.55
CA TRP A 316 -10.46 -4.38 14.12
C TRP A 316 -10.11 -3.97 15.55
N SER A 317 -9.72 -4.92 16.41
CA SER A 317 -9.27 -4.60 17.77
C SER A 317 -8.06 -3.65 17.76
N ARG A 318 -7.09 -3.91 16.88
CA ARG A 318 -5.92 -3.02 16.73
C ARG A 318 -6.31 -1.64 16.21
N HIS A 319 -7.27 -1.56 15.29
CA HIS A 319 -7.81 -0.29 14.82
C HIS A 319 -8.42 0.53 15.96
N LEU A 320 -9.19 -0.11 16.85
CA LEU A 320 -9.80 0.56 18.02
C LEU A 320 -8.73 1.05 19.00
N GLU A 321 -7.72 0.22 19.30
CA GLU A 321 -6.60 0.62 20.16
C GLU A 321 -5.84 1.82 19.58
N LEU A 322 -5.58 1.82 18.27
CA LEU A 322 -4.91 2.93 17.59
C LEU A 322 -5.75 4.21 17.57
N LEU A 323 -7.07 4.11 17.44
CA LEU A 323 -7.99 5.24 17.56
C LEU A 323 -7.91 5.91 18.93
N GLU A 324 -7.78 5.10 19.99
CA GLU A 324 -7.78 5.59 21.36
C GLU A 324 -6.41 6.14 21.78
N HIS A 325 -5.33 5.52 21.34
CA HIS A 325 -4.00 5.75 21.92
C HIS A 325 -2.96 6.38 20.97
N SER A 326 -3.23 6.46 19.65
CA SER A 326 -2.24 6.99 18.69
C SER A 326 -2.67 8.33 18.10
N GLN A 327 -1.92 9.40 18.44
CA GLN A 327 -2.08 10.72 17.81
C GLN A 327 -1.66 10.74 16.34
N GLU A 328 -0.93 9.72 15.89
CA GLU A 328 -0.42 9.61 14.52
C GLU A 328 -1.37 8.81 13.63
N TYR A 329 -2.38 8.15 14.20
CA TYR A 329 -3.31 7.32 13.46
C TYR A 329 -4.53 8.11 12.99
N CYS A 330 -4.71 8.21 11.67
CA CYS A 330 -5.90 8.74 11.03
C CYS A 330 -6.59 7.62 10.25
N PRO A 331 -7.81 7.18 10.62
CA PRO A 331 -8.50 6.10 9.91
C PRO A 331 -8.73 6.38 8.43
N ASP A 332 -8.95 7.65 8.06
CA ASP A 332 -9.12 8.06 6.66
C ASP A 332 -7.87 7.78 5.83
N LEU A 333 -6.68 7.88 6.43
CA LEU A 333 -5.40 7.68 5.75
C LEU A 333 -4.79 6.29 5.96
N HIS A 334 -5.18 5.60 7.04
CA HIS A 334 -4.46 4.42 7.53
C HIS A 334 -5.32 3.17 7.65
N TYR A 335 -6.61 3.27 7.95
CA TYR A 335 -7.44 2.07 8.15
C TYR A 335 -7.84 1.49 6.79
N PRO A 336 -7.33 0.31 6.39
CA PRO A 336 -7.74 -0.29 5.14
C PRO A 336 -9.15 -0.86 5.29
N ILE A 337 -10.03 -0.53 4.37
CA ILE A 337 -11.35 -1.14 4.22
C ILE A 337 -11.23 -2.24 3.17
N LEU A 338 -11.88 -3.38 3.40
CA LEU A 338 -11.96 -4.46 2.42
C LEU A 338 -13.12 -4.19 1.44
N LEU A 339 -12.80 -4.17 0.16
CA LEU A 339 -13.75 -4.15 -0.94
C LEU A 339 -13.62 -5.44 -1.74
N GLU A 340 -14.68 -6.24 -1.72
CA GLU A 340 -14.81 -7.42 -2.58
C GLU A 340 -15.51 -7.05 -3.87
N LEU A 341 -14.91 -7.41 -5.01
CA LEU A 341 -15.51 -7.23 -6.32
C LEU A 341 -15.72 -8.59 -7.00
N THR A 342 -16.94 -8.83 -7.48
CA THR A 342 -17.30 -9.98 -8.32
C THR A 342 -18.04 -9.51 -9.56
N LYS A 343 -17.92 -10.20 -10.69
CA LYS A 343 -18.64 -9.77 -11.91
C LYS A 343 -20.14 -9.98 -11.73
N GLN A 344 -20.95 -9.01 -12.17
CA GLN A 344 -22.39 -9.20 -12.24
C GLN A 344 -22.70 -10.39 -13.16
N LYS A 345 -23.48 -11.35 -12.66
CA LYS A 345 -23.99 -12.45 -13.48
C LYS A 345 -24.95 -11.85 -14.50
N LYS A 346 -24.74 -12.15 -15.79
CA LYS A 346 -25.75 -11.85 -16.80
C LYS A 346 -26.95 -12.75 -16.53
N THR A 347 -28.08 -12.19 -16.13
CA THR A 347 -29.35 -12.90 -16.19
C THR A 347 -29.69 -13.05 -17.66
N SER A 348 -29.87 -14.29 -18.13
CA SER A 348 -30.46 -14.53 -19.45
C SER A 348 -31.83 -13.83 -19.49
N PRO A 349 -32.19 -13.12 -20.56
CA PRO A 349 -33.57 -12.70 -20.74
C PRO A 349 -34.42 -13.99 -20.78
N GLY A 350 -35.35 -14.09 -19.84
CA GLY A 350 -36.27 -15.23 -19.69
C GLY A 350 -37.37 -15.24 -20.74
#